data_AF-A0A967A9H2-F1
#
_entry.id   AF-A0A967A9H2-F1
#
_cell.length_a   1.000
_cell.length_b   1.000
_cell.length_c   1.000
_cell.angle_alpha   90.00
_cell.angle_beta   90.00
_cell.angle_gamma   90.00
#
_symmetry.space_group_name_H-M   'P 1'
#
loop_
_entity.id
_entity.type
_entity.pdbx_description
1 polymer ?
#
loop_
_entity_poly.entity_id
_entity_poly.type
_entity_poly.pdbx_seq_one_letter_code
_entity_poly.pdbx_strand_id
1 'polypeptide(L)' 'RHLIENFFAKLKQYRAIATRYDKTVRNFLGAIHLAASVIWLN' A
#
# COMPACT_ATOMS: atom_id res chain seq x y z
N ARG A 1 15.88 -11.66 -3.95
CA ARG A 1 14.92 -11.33 -5.04
C ARG A 1 13.46 -11.29 -4.55
N HIS A 2 13.20 -11.01 -3.26
CA HIS A 2 11.85 -11.13 -2.66
C HIS A 2 11.38 -9.89 -1.88
N LEU A 3 12.22 -8.86 -1.73
CA LEU A 3 11.86 -7.63 -1.01
C LEU A 3 10.68 -6.90 -1.70
N ILE A 4 10.71 -6.85 -3.03
CA ILE A 4 9.64 -6.26 -3.83
C ILE A 4 8.35 -7.09 -3.71
N GLU A 5 8.44 -8.42 -3.76
CA GLU A 5 7.27 -9.30 -3.58
C GLU A 5 6.66 -9.17 -2.16
N ASN A 6 7.49 -9.11 -1.12
CA ASN A 6 7.03 -8.88 0.26
C ASN A 6 6.41 -7.48 0.42
N PHE A 7 6.94 -6.48 -0.25
CA PHE A 7 6.37 -5.13 -0.27
C PHE A 7 4.97 -5.14 -0.89
N PHE A 8 4.79 -5.78 -2.06
CA PHE A 8 3.48 -5.91 -2.69
C PHE A 8 2.52 -6.83 -1.93
N ALA A 9 3.02 -7.86 -1.24
CA ALA A 9 2.23 -8.72 -0.36
C ALA A 9 1.69 -7.94 0.85
N LYS A 10 2.54 -7.15 1.52
CA LYS A 10 2.13 -6.25 2.61
C LYS A 10 1.16 -5.19 2.10
N LEU A 11 1.39 -4.60 0.92
CA LEU A 11 0.47 -3.63 0.29
C LEU A 11 -0.92 -4.21 0.04
N LYS A 12 -1.02 -5.48 -0.39
CA LYS A 12 -2.31 -6.16 -0.59
C LYS A 12 -3.04 -6.49 0.71
N GLN A 13 -2.35 -6.56 1.86
CA GLN A 13 -3.02 -6.73 3.15
C GLN A 13 -3.82 -5.49 3.57
N TYR A 14 -3.44 -4.30 3.08
CA TYR A 14 -4.23 -3.10 3.28
C TYR A 14 -5.47 -3.14 2.39
N ARG A 15 -6.58 -3.61 2.98
CA ARG A 15 -7.89 -3.75 2.32
C ARG A 15 -8.34 -2.47 1.60
N ALA A 16 -8.03 -1.29 2.15
CA ALA A 16 -8.31 0.01 1.51
C ALA A 16 -7.62 0.19 0.15
N ILE A 17 -6.40 -0.33 0.00
CA ILE A 17 -5.62 -0.27 -1.25
C ILE A 17 -6.06 -1.41 -2.19
N ALA A 18 -6.23 -2.63 -1.66
CA ALA A 18 -6.57 -3.82 -2.45
C ALA A 18 -7.96 -3.74 -3.09
N THR A 19 -8.94 -3.17 -2.40
CA THR A 19 -10.31 -3.07 -2.94
C THR A 19 -10.52 -1.81 -3.79
N ARG A 20 -9.48 -0.96 -3.93
CA ARG A 20 -9.51 0.34 -4.64
C ARG A 20 -10.82 1.10 -4.40
N TYR A 21 -11.28 1.12 -3.14
CA TYR A 21 -12.57 1.73 -2.78
C TYR A 21 -12.54 3.24 -2.93
N ASP A 22 -11.35 3.82 -3.06
CA ASP A 22 -11.20 5.24 -3.17
C ASP A 22 -11.46 5.74 -4.60
N LYS A 23 -12.59 6.45 -4.75
CA LYS A 23 -12.95 7.17 -5.98
C LYS A 23 -11.95 8.29 -6.32
N THR A 24 -11.14 8.74 -5.35
CA THR A 24 -10.21 9.85 -5.53
C THR A 24 -8.78 9.34 -5.58
N VAL A 25 -8.11 9.59 -6.71
CA VAL A 25 -6.71 9.21 -6.93
C VAL A 25 -5.79 9.75 -5.82
N ARG A 26 -6.09 10.92 -5.25
CA ARG A 26 -5.31 11.53 -4.15
C ARG A 26 -5.31 10.69 -2.88
N ASN A 27 -6.45 10.17 -2.45
CA ASN A 27 -6.51 9.36 -1.23
C ASN A 27 -5.93 7.97 -1.45
N PHE A 28 -6.05 7.41 -2.67
CA PHE A 28 -5.33 6.20 -3.06
C PHE A 28 -3.80 6.39 -3.01
N LEU A 29 -3.28 7.50 -3.54
CA LEU A 29 -1.85 7.83 -3.51
C LEU A 29 -1.36 8.11 -2.07
N GLY A 30 -2.17 8.78 -1.25
CA GLY A 30 -1.89 9.00 0.17
C GLY A 30 -1.84 7.70 0.97
N ALA A 31 -2.77 6.78 0.74
CA ALA A 31 -2.78 5.47 1.36
C ALA A 31 -1.55 4.64 0.96
N ILE A 32 -1.13 4.69 -0.31
CA ILE A 32 0.10 4.04 -0.77
C ILE A 32 1.34 4.64 -0.08
N HIS A 33 1.43 5.97 0.02
CA HIS A 33 2.55 6.62 0.72
C HIS A 33 2.61 6.27 2.20
N LEU A 34 1.46 6.23 2.88
CA LEU A 34 1.37 5.79 4.27
C LEU A 34 1.80 4.34 4.42
N ALA A 35 1.26 3.43 3.60
CA ALA A 35 1.63 2.02 3.63
C ALA A 35 3.12 1.82 3.33
N ALA A 36 3.66 2.53 2.34
CA ALA A 36 5.08 2.49 2.01
C ALA A 36 5.96 2.97 3.18
N SER A 37 5.56 4.06 3.85
CA SER A 37 6.29 4.60 5.01
C SER A 37 6.26 3.63 6.19
N VAL A 38 5.12 2.99 6.45
CA VAL A 38 4.98 1.96 7.50
C VAL A 38 5.81 0.72 7.21
N ILE A 39 5.87 0.28 5.94
CA ILE A 39 6.70 -0.86 5.54
C ILE A 39 8.19 -0.52 5.63
N TRP A 40 8.57 0.74 5.37
CA TRP A 40 9.95 1.22 5.47
C TRP A 40 10.42 1.38 6.92
N LEU A 41 9.53 1.81 7.82
CA LEU A 41 9.85 2.00 9.25
C LEU A 41 9.90 0.68 10.04
N ASN A 42 9.38 -0.41 9.46
CA ASN A 42 9.33 -1.75 10.06
C ASN A 42 10.49 -2.62 9.58
#